data_AF-A0A2E3QBH9-F1
#
_entry.id   AF-A0A2E3QBH9-F1
#
_cell.length_a   1.000
_cell.length_b   1.000
_cell.length_c   1.000
_cell.angle_alpha   90.00
_cell.angle_beta   90.00
_cell.angle_gamma   90.00
#
_symmetry.space_group_name_H-M   'P 1'
#
loop_
_entity.id
_entity.type
_entity.pdbx_description
1 polymer ?
#
loop_
_entity_poly.entity_id
_entity_poly.type
_entity_poly.pdbx_seq_one_letter_code
_entity_poly.pdbx_strand_id
1 'polypeptide(L)'
;MKKFKGHLNHRQVLAACAKAGFEVDTSRYDDGGDWITICGTFGDKSLRIIYSIWNGKFIGELPDGAVFSEASERFEGSDWYDAILDFLYIAADDKAA
;
A
#
# COMPACT_ATOMS: atom_id res chain seq x y z
N MET A 1 3.43 14.39 7.42
CA MET A 1 2.87 14.14 6.07
C MET A 1 3.89 14.34 4.95
N LYS A 2 4.45 13.23 4.45
CA LYS A 2 5.12 13.19 3.14
C LYS A 2 4.15 13.66 2.04
N LYS A 3 4.62 14.45 1.08
CA LYS A 3 3.81 14.90 -0.06
C LYS A 3 3.96 13.91 -1.21
N PHE A 4 2.85 13.32 -1.62
CA PHE A 4 2.80 12.40 -2.76
C PHE A 4 2.10 13.08 -3.94
N LYS A 5 2.59 12.82 -5.16
CA LYS A 5 2.01 13.33 -6.41
C LYS A 5 0.83 12.50 -6.88
N GLY A 6 0.73 11.26 -6.41
CA GLY A 6 -0.33 10.33 -6.74
C GLY A 6 -0.10 8.97 -6.08
N HIS A 7 -0.90 8.00 -6.50
CA HIS A 7 -0.88 6.63 -6.02
C HIS A 7 -0.71 5.65 -7.18
N LEU A 8 -0.22 4.45 -6.90
CA LEU A 8 -0.06 3.43 -7.93
C LEU A 8 -1.41 2.94 -8.45
N ASN A 9 -1.57 2.83 -9.77
CA ASN A 9 -2.74 2.20 -10.37
C ASN A 9 -2.64 0.66 -10.33
N HIS A 10 -3.73 -0.03 -10.70
CA HIS A 10 -3.80 -1.50 -10.66
C HIS A 10 -2.59 -2.22 -11.28
N ARG A 11 -2.22 -1.86 -12.51
CA ARG A 11 -1.07 -2.48 -13.20
C ARG A 11 0.26 -2.20 -12.49
N GLN A 12 0.43 -0.98 -11.99
CA GLN A 12 1.64 -0.58 -11.27
C GLN A 12 1.77 -1.31 -9.93
N VAL A 13 0.68 -1.42 -9.16
CA VAL A 13 0.70 -2.16 -7.89
C VAL A 13 1.01 -3.63 -8.12
N LEU A 14 0.38 -4.28 -9.10
CA LEU A 14 0.67 -5.67 -9.42
C LEU A 14 2.14 -5.89 -9.81
N ALA A 15 2.69 -5.01 -10.64
CA ALA A 15 4.10 -5.07 -11.03
C ALA A 15 5.04 -4.86 -9.82
N ALA A 16 4.71 -3.90 -8.95
CA ALA A 16 5.47 -3.64 -7.73
C ALA A 16 5.42 -4.83 -6.77
N CYS A 17 4.25 -5.45 -6.59
CA CYS A 17 4.07 -6.63 -5.75
C CYS A 17 4.85 -7.83 -6.32
N ALA A 18 4.76 -8.09 -7.62
CA ALA A 18 5.51 -9.16 -8.27
C ALA A 18 7.04 -8.96 -8.12
N LYS A 19 7.52 -7.71 -8.25
CA LYS A 19 8.94 -7.38 -8.05
C LYS A 19 9.39 -7.56 -6.59
N ALA A 20 8.53 -7.24 -5.63
CA ALA A 20 8.81 -7.37 -4.21
C ALA A 20 8.60 -8.80 -3.67
N GLY A 21 8.01 -9.70 -4.47
CA GLY A 21 7.64 -11.05 -4.03
C GLY A 21 6.44 -11.06 -3.08
N PHE A 22 5.55 -10.06 -3.19
CA PHE A 22 4.34 -9.98 -2.39
C PHE A 22 3.20 -10.74 -3.05
N GLU A 23 2.37 -11.36 -2.22
CA GLU A 23 1.15 -12.02 -2.66
C GLU A 23 0.04 -10.97 -2.84
N VAL A 24 -0.68 -11.06 -3.94
CA VAL A 24 -1.82 -10.17 -4.22
C VAL A 24 -3.05 -11.00 -4.50
N ASP A 25 -4.14 -10.69 -3.80
CA ASP A 25 -5.48 -11.19 -4.07
C ASP A 25 -6.30 -10.10 -4.78
N THR A 26 -6.69 -10.38 -6.02
CA THR A 26 -7.52 -9.52 -6.87
C THR A 26 -8.97 -9.95 -6.91
N SER A 27 -9.38 -10.97 -6.15
CA SER A 27 -10.74 -11.52 -6.21
C SER A 27 -11.83 -10.44 -6.09
N ARG A 28 -11.65 -9.48 -5.17
CA ARG A 28 -12.58 -8.34 -5.02
C ARG A 28 -12.60 -7.38 -6.20
N TYR A 29 -11.48 -7.21 -6.88
CA TYR A 29 -11.38 -6.41 -8.09
C TYR A 29 -12.04 -7.13 -9.28
N ASP A 30 -11.82 -8.43 -9.39
CA ASP A 30 -12.39 -9.28 -10.45
C ASP A 30 -13.92 -9.39 -10.34
N ASP A 31 -14.48 -9.30 -9.12
CA ASP A 31 -15.91 -9.20 -8.84
C ASP A 31 -16.52 -7.81 -9.13
N GLY A 32 -15.73 -6.87 -9.68
CA GLY A 32 -16.17 -5.52 -10.03
C GLY A 32 -15.99 -4.47 -8.92
N GLY A 33 -15.28 -4.80 -7.85
CA GLY A 33 -14.84 -3.84 -6.85
C GLY A 33 -13.58 -3.09 -7.25
N ASP A 34 -13.16 -2.13 -6.43
CA ASP A 34 -11.94 -1.33 -6.65
C ASP A 34 -10.83 -1.66 -5.64
N TRP A 35 -10.92 -2.82 -4.99
CA TRP A 35 -10.05 -3.18 -3.87
C TRP A 35 -9.21 -4.41 -4.19
N ILE A 36 -7.93 -4.36 -3.84
CA ILE A 36 -7.01 -5.48 -3.92
C ILE A 36 -6.38 -5.72 -2.54
N THR A 37 -6.11 -6.97 -2.21
CA THR A 37 -5.44 -7.31 -0.95
C THR A 37 -3.99 -7.65 -1.23
N ILE A 38 -3.07 -6.97 -0.55
CA ILE A 38 -1.63 -7.15 -0.67
C ILE A 38 -1.14 -7.76 0.65
N CYS A 39 -0.48 -8.90 0.56
CA CYS A 39 0.16 -9.58 1.68
C CYS A 39 1.67 -9.59 1.43
N GLY A 40 2.42 -8.95 2.33
CA GLY A 40 3.86 -8.79 2.13
C GLY A 40 4.57 -8.38 3.41
N THR A 41 5.90 -8.25 3.32
CA THR A 41 6.71 -7.74 4.42
C THR A 41 7.12 -6.31 4.11
N PHE A 42 6.63 -5.36 4.92
CA PHE A 42 6.93 -3.93 4.83
C PHE A 42 7.83 -3.56 6.00
N GLY A 43 9.07 -3.17 5.71
CA GLY A 43 10.09 -2.98 6.74
C GLY A 43 10.34 -4.29 7.51
N ASP A 44 10.09 -4.27 8.82
CA ASP A 44 10.25 -5.41 9.73
C ASP A 44 8.97 -6.23 9.92
N LYS A 45 7.85 -5.88 9.27
CA LYS A 45 6.53 -6.47 9.56
C LYS A 45 5.89 -7.14 8.37
N SER A 46 5.44 -8.37 8.57
CA SER A 46 4.53 -9.04 7.64
C SER A 46 3.11 -8.55 7.87
N LEU A 47 2.54 -7.87 6.88
CA LEU A 47 1.26 -7.18 6.97
C LEU A 47 0.35 -7.54 5.81
N ARG A 48 -0.95 -7.48 6.08
CA ARG A 48 -2.01 -7.56 5.08
C ARG A 48 -2.65 -6.18 4.94
N ILE A 49 -2.71 -5.70 3.71
CA ILE A 49 -3.22 -4.36 3.39
C ILE A 49 -4.25 -4.50 2.27
N ILE A 50 -5.41 -3.88 2.45
CA ILE A 50 -6.45 -3.75 1.44
C ILE A 50 -6.31 -2.37 0.83
N TYR A 51 -5.96 -2.30 -0.45
CA TYR A 51 -5.69 -1.07 -1.18
C TYR A 51 -6.77 -0.81 -2.22
N SER A 52 -7.29 0.41 -2.27
CA SER A 52 -8.20 0.85 -3.32
C SER A 52 -7.43 1.49 -4.46
N ILE A 53 -7.49 0.87 -5.63
CA ILE A 53 -6.82 1.37 -6.84
C ILE A 53 -7.48 2.65 -7.37
N TRP A 54 -8.73 2.93 -7.00
CA TRP A 54 -9.53 4.03 -7.53
C TRP A 54 -9.21 5.36 -6.84
N ASN A 55 -9.06 5.35 -5.51
CA ASN A 55 -8.83 6.55 -4.71
C ASN A 55 -7.49 6.54 -3.96
N GLY A 56 -6.71 5.47 -4.10
CA GLY A 56 -5.40 5.32 -3.47
C GLY A 56 -5.45 5.14 -1.96
N LYS A 57 -6.61 4.84 -1.36
CA LYS A 57 -6.71 4.59 0.08
C LYS A 57 -6.26 3.18 0.41
N PHE A 58 -5.71 2.99 1.61
CA PHE A 58 -5.40 1.66 2.10
C PHE A 58 -5.84 1.48 3.54
N ILE A 59 -6.19 0.25 3.89
CA ILE A 59 -6.52 -0.16 5.24
C ILE A 59 -5.76 -1.45 5.51
N GLY A 60 -5.04 -1.50 6.63
CA GLY A 60 -4.36 -2.70 7.08
C GLY A 60 -4.71 -3.03 8.52
N GLU A 61 -4.37 -4.23 8.93
CA GLU A 61 -4.51 -4.71 10.29
C GLU A 61 -3.17 -5.23 10.79
N LEU A 62 -2.78 -4.81 11.99
CA LEU A 62 -1.60 -5.29 12.69
C LEU A 62 -1.89 -6.62 13.40
N PRO A 63 -0.87 -7.44 13.71
CA PRO A 63 -1.05 -8.72 14.40
C PRO A 63 -1.72 -8.64 15.78
N ASP A 64 -1.70 -7.46 16.41
CA ASP A 64 -2.38 -7.18 17.69
C ASP A 64 -3.86 -6.79 17.52
N GLY A 65 -4.36 -6.75 16.28
CA GLY A 65 -5.72 -6.34 15.93
C GLY A 65 -5.90 -4.84 15.76
N ALA A 66 -4.83 -4.04 15.82
CA ALA A 66 -4.92 -2.61 15.56
C ALA A 66 -5.10 -2.34 14.06
N VAL A 67 -6.15 -1.62 13.70
CA VAL A 67 -6.42 -1.20 12.32
C VAL A 67 -5.68 0.10 12.03
N PHE A 68 -5.05 0.19 10.87
CA PHE A 68 -4.38 1.38 10.37
C PHE A 68 -4.80 1.70 8.94
N SER A 69 -4.62 2.94 8.54
CA SER A 69 -4.96 3.45 7.21
C SER A 69 -4.02 4.56 6.79
N GLU A 70 -4.18 5.10 5.58
CA GLU A 70 -3.39 6.21 5.04
C GLU A 70 -3.41 7.48 5.90
N ALA A 71 -4.44 7.63 6.73
CA ALA A 71 -4.64 8.79 7.61
C ALA A 71 -4.13 8.55 9.03
N SER A 72 -3.44 7.43 9.30
CA SER A 72 -2.99 7.09 10.64
C SER A 72 -1.68 7.83 11.00
N GLU A 73 -1.81 9.09 11.40
CA GLU A 73 -0.69 9.95 11.83
C GLU A 73 0.15 9.33 12.97
N ARG A 74 -0.48 8.48 13.79
CA ARG A 74 0.19 7.77 14.90
C ARG A 74 1.35 6.87 14.44
N PHE A 75 1.33 6.39 13.20
CA PHE A 75 2.35 5.48 12.66
C PHE A 75 3.34 6.19 11.72
N GLU A 76 3.18 7.50 11.48
CA GLU A 76 4.14 8.27 10.68
C GLU A 76 5.54 8.22 11.31
N GLY A 77 6.55 7.98 10.48
CA GLY A 77 7.94 7.87 10.92
C GLY A 77 8.33 6.48 11.45
N SER A 78 7.44 5.49 11.38
CA SER A 78 7.83 4.09 11.57
C SER A 78 8.26 3.46 10.25
N ASP A 79 9.35 2.69 10.28
CA ASP A 79 9.96 2.12 9.07
C ASP A 79 8.97 1.28 8.24
N TRP A 80 8.12 0.49 8.90
CA TRP A 80 7.12 -0.33 8.22
C TRP A 80 6.01 0.50 7.58
N TYR A 81 5.54 1.57 8.24
CA TYR A 81 4.46 2.42 7.72
C TYR A 81 4.97 3.28 6.57
N ASP A 82 6.16 3.86 6.73
CA ASP A 82 6.85 4.59 5.67
C ASP A 82 7.11 3.69 4.45
N ALA A 83 7.51 2.43 4.65
CA ALA A 83 7.66 1.46 3.55
C ALA A 83 6.34 1.18 2.81
N ILE A 84 5.20 1.16 3.50
CA ILE A 84 3.88 1.03 2.86
C ILE A 84 3.60 2.26 1.99
N LEU A 85 3.83 3.45 2.55
CA LEU A 85 3.59 4.70 1.83
C LEU A 85 4.49 4.83 0.60
N ASP A 86 5.78 4.54 0.73
CA ASP A 86 6.73 4.56 -0.37
C ASP A 86 6.46 3.46 -1.41
N PHE A 87 5.81 2.36 -1.01
CA PHE A 87 5.39 1.31 -1.94
C PHE A 87 4.12 1.68 -2.72
N LEU A 88 3.13 2.30 -2.08
CA LEU A 88 1.81 2.58 -2.69
C LEU A 88 1.70 3.95 -3.35
N TYR A 89 2.53 4.92 -2.95
CA TYR A 89 2.45 6.30 -3.41
C TYR A 89 3.67 6.74 -4.20
N ILE A 90 3.44 7.63 -5.16
CA ILE A 90 4.48 8.23 -5.98
C ILE A 90 4.95 9.50 -5.28
N ALA A 91 6.20 9.51 -4.79
CA ALA A 91 6.79 10.67 -4.15
C ALA A 91 6.75 11.90 -5.08
N ALA A 92 6.48 13.08 -4.52
CA ALA A 92 6.43 14.32 -5.30
C ALA A 92 7.80 14.75 -5.86
N ASP A 93 8.90 14.19 -5.33
CA ASP A 93 10.29 14.49 -5.74
C ASP A 93 10.87 13.48 -6.74
N ASP A 94 10.06 12.57 -7.30
CA ASP A 94 10.51 11.71 -8.40
C ASP A 94 10.65 12.56 -9.68
N LYS A 95 11.76 13.31 -9.74
CA LYS A 95 12.30 13.85 -10.97
C LYS A 95 12.64 12.66 -11.85
N ALA A 96 11.82 12.49 -12.88
CA ALA A 96 12.11 11.73 -14.08
C ALA A 96 13.62 11.57 -14.32
N ALA A 97 14.08 10.33 -14.26
CA ALA A 97 15.32 9.90 -14.90
C ALA A 97 14.97 9.29 -16.26
#